data_AF-A0A6P0SBE9-F1
#
_entry.id   AF-A0A6P0SBE9-F1
#
_cell.length_a   1.000
_cell.length_b   1.000
_cell.length_c   1.000
_cell.angle_alpha   90.00
_cell.angle_beta   90.00
_cell.angle_gamma   90.00
#
_symmetry.space_group_name_H-M   'P 1'
#
loop_
_entity.id
_entity.type
_entity.pdbx_description
1 polymer ?
#
loop_
_entity_poly.entity_id
_entity_poly.type
_entity_poly.pdbx_seq_one_letter_code
_entity_poly.pdbx_strand_id
1 'polypeptide(L)' 'MTNNKIVCLLPSATEIVAALGLTEQIVGRSHECDYPPEILNRPICTTAQINSEQPSAQIDADIIDLV' A
#
# COMPACT_ATOMS: atom_id res chain seq x y z
N MET A 1 -24.39 -4.50 13.09
CA MET A 1 -23.51 -4.25 11.94
C MET A 1 -22.10 -4.58 12.35
N THR A 2 -21.40 -5.46 11.64
CA THR A 2 -20.00 -5.80 11.92
C THR A 2 -19.12 -4.60 11.59
N ASN A 3 -18.46 -4.05 12.62
CA ASN A 3 -17.55 -2.92 12.49
C ASN A 3 -16.15 -3.45 12.15
N ASN A 4 -15.94 -3.87 10.89
CA ASN A 4 -14.66 -4.40 10.46
C ASN A 4 -13.64 -3.26 10.31
N LYS A 5 -12.40 -3.53 10.73
CA LYS A 5 -11.26 -2.64 10.51
C LYS A 5 -10.32 -3.31 9.52
N ILE A 6 -10.14 -2.71 8.36
CA ILE A 6 -9.43 -3.28 7.21
C ILE A 6 -8.11 -2.53 7.03
N VAL A 7 -7.01 -3.26 6.94
CA VAL A 7 -5.73 -2.72 6.47
C VAL A 7 -5.48 -3.29 5.07
N CYS A 8 -5.38 -2.42 4.07
CA CYS A 8 -5.15 -2.83 2.68
C CYS A 8 -3.70 -2.55 2.29
N LEU A 9 -2.94 -3.61 1.98
CA LEU A 9 -1.49 -3.51 1.71
C LEU A 9 -1.12 -3.71 0.22
N LEU A 10 -2.11 -3.72 -0.66
CA LEU A 10 -1.95 -3.88 -2.09
C LEU A 10 -2.86 -2.88 -2.81
N PRO A 11 -2.37 -2.07 -3.78
CA PRO A 11 -3.18 -1.06 -4.46
C PRO A 11 -4.48 -1.63 -5.02
N SER A 12 -4.42 -2.72 -5.79
CA SER A 12 -5.62 -3.34 -6.38
C SER A 12 -6.63 -3.82 -5.33
N ALA A 13 -6.17 -4.33 -4.18
CA ALA A 13 -7.06 -4.74 -3.10
C ALA A 13 -7.76 -3.52 -2.45
N THR A 14 -7.03 -2.41 -2.27
CA THR A 14 -7.61 -1.15 -1.78
C THR A 14 -8.72 -0.66 -2.71
N GLU A 15 -8.48 -0.66 -4.02
CA GLU A 15 -9.46 -0.24 -5.02
C GLU A 15 -10.71 -1.13 -5.03
N ILE A 16 -10.53 -2.46 -4.94
CA ILE A 16 -11.65 -3.42 -4.88
C ILE A 16 -12.48 -3.18 -3.61
N VAL A 17 -11.85 -3.02 -2.45
CA VAL A 17 -12.55 -2.78 -1.17
C VAL A 17 -13.32 -1.46 -1.23
N ALA A 18 -12.73 -0.41 -1.82
CA ALA A 18 -13.41 0.85 -2.03
C ALA A 18 -14.61 0.72 -2.98
N ALA A 19 -14.46 0.01 -4.10
CA ALA A 19 -15.53 -0.25 -5.06
C ALA A 19 -16.70 -1.06 -4.46
N LEU A 20 -16.43 -1.87 -3.44
CA LEU A 20 -17.44 -2.60 -2.67
C LEU A 20 -18.17 -1.74 -1.61
N GLY A 21 -17.87 -0.44 -1.53
CA GLY A 21 -18.49 0.48 -0.58
C GLY A 21 -17.94 0.37 0.85
N LEU A 22 -16.74 -0.20 1.01
CA LEU A 22 -16.11 -0.43 2.31
C LEU A 22 -14.98 0.57 2.63
N THR A 23 -14.87 1.68 1.89
CA THR A 23 -13.81 2.70 2.06
C THR A 23 -13.68 3.20 3.51
N GLU A 24 -14.79 3.41 4.21
CA GLU A 24 -14.78 3.87 5.61
C GLU A 24 -14.28 2.81 6.61
N GLN A 25 -14.23 1.54 6.20
CA GLN A 25 -13.68 0.46 7.00
C GLN A 25 -12.16 0.33 6.81
N ILE A 26 -11.57 1.02 5.83
CA ILE A 26 -10.12 1.05 5.62
C ILE A 26 -9.49 1.96 6.67
N VAL A 27 -8.73 1.36 7.58
CA VAL A 27 -8.05 2.05 8.69
C VAL A 27 -6.55 2.21 8.45
N GLY A 28 -5.99 1.62 7.39
CA GLY A 28 -4.58 1.71 7.03
C GLY A 28 -4.33 1.22 5.61
N ARG A 29 -3.24 1.72 5.01
CA ARG A 29 -2.92 1.52 3.58
C ARG A 29 -1.44 1.25 3.35
N SER A 30 -1.06 0.68 2.20
CA SER A 30 0.35 0.67 1.79
C SER A 30 0.81 2.07 1.37
N HIS A 31 2.13 2.28 1.32
CA HIS A 31 2.70 3.53 0.78
C HIS A 31 2.38 3.77 -0.70
N GLU A 32 2.01 2.71 -1.43
CA GLU A 32 1.66 2.75 -2.85
C GLU A 32 0.15 2.87 -3.10
N CYS A 33 -0.68 2.68 -2.07
CA CYS A 33 -2.13 2.83 -2.22
C CYS A 33 -2.49 4.32 -2.24
N ASP A 34 -2.79 4.87 -3.40
CA ASP A 34 -3.10 6.28 -3.62
C ASP A 34 -4.52 6.55 -4.16
N TYR A 35 -5.28 5.49 -4.47
CA TYR A 35 -6.64 5.56 -4.99
C TYR A 35 -7.63 4.71 -4.17
N PRO A 36 -8.88 5.17 -3.98
CA PRO A 36 -9.39 6.49 -4.37
C PRO A 36 -8.92 7.61 -3.42
N PRO A 37 -9.00 8.90 -3.78
CA PRO A 37 -8.41 9.99 -2.99
C PRO A 37 -8.84 10.04 -1.52
N GLU A 38 -10.01 9.50 -1.17
CA GLU A 38 -10.52 9.43 0.20
C GLU A 38 -9.64 8.58 1.12
N ILE A 39 -8.86 7.64 0.58
CA ILE A 39 -7.94 6.81 1.38
C ILE A 39 -6.62 7.52 1.69
N LEU A 40 -6.34 8.68 1.07
CA LEU A 40 -5.08 9.40 1.28
C LEU A 40 -4.88 9.91 2.72
N ASN A 41 -5.97 10.06 3.48
CA ASN A 41 -5.94 10.44 4.89
C ASN A 41 -5.65 9.26 5.84
N ARG A 42 -5.58 8.02 5.33
CA ARG A 42 -5.32 6.81 6.14
C ARG A 42 -3.82 6.63 6.36
N PRO A 43 -3.41 6.11 7.53
CA PRO A 43 -2.01 5.91 7.84
C PRO A 43 -1.35 4.94 6.86
N ILE A 44 -0.13 5.26 6.47
CA ILE A 44 0.74 4.37 5.69
C ILE A 44 1.35 3.34 6.63
N CYS A 45 1.14 2.05 6.32
CA CYS A 45 1.56 0.92 7.15
C CYS A 45 2.75 0.15 6.57
N THR A 46 3.28 0.55 5.42
CA THR A 46 4.44 -0.08 4.76
C THR A 46 5.42 0.98 4.28
N THR A 47 6.65 0.55 4.04
CA THR A 47 7.70 1.35 3.40
C THR A 47 8.35 0.52 2.31
N ALA A 48 8.94 1.18 1.32
CA ALA A 48 9.86 0.51 0.40
C ALA A 48 11.06 -0.02 1.19
N GLN A 49 11.45 -1.26 0.91
CA GLN A 49 12.62 -1.90 1.52
C GLN A 49 13.91 -1.60 0.75
N ILE A 50 13.79 -1.32 -0.55
CA ILE A 50 14.87 -0.98 -1.46
C ILE A 50 14.74 0.48 -1.85
N ASN A 51 15.86 1.20 -1.93
CA ASN A 51 15.87 2.54 -2.49
C ASN A 51 15.74 2.46 -4.02
N SER A 52 14.67 2.98 -4.60
CA SER A 52 14.50 3.06 -6.05
C SER A 52 15.20 4.27 -6.68
N GLU A 53 15.65 5.23 -5.88
CA GLU A 53 16.33 6.46 -6.31
C GLU A 53 17.85 6.25 -6.44
N GLN A 54 18.25 5.16 -7.11
CA GLN A 54 19.65 4.82 -7.34
C GLN A 54 19.84 4.16 -8.73
N PRO A 55 21.07 4.02 -9.24
CA PRO A 55 21.31 3.38 -10.53
C PRO A 55 20.72 1.96 -10.57
N SER A 56 20.16 1.55 -11.71
CA SER A 56 19.48 0.25 -11.84
C SER A 56 20.34 -0.95 -11.48
N ALA A 57 21.64 -0.89 -11.77
CA ALA A 57 22.60 -1.94 -11.38
C ALA A 57 22.72 -2.09 -9.85
N GLN A 58 22.56 -1.00 -9.09
CA GLN A 58 22.57 -1.05 -7.64
C GLN A 58 21.23 -1.58 -7.09
N ILE A 59 20.11 -1.23 -7.72
CA ILE A 59 18.79 -1.81 -7.38
C ILE A 59 18.83 -3.34 -7.57
N ASP A 60 19.37 -3.81 -8.69
CA ASP A 60 19.52 -5.25 -8.98
C ASP A 60 20.40 -5.94 -7.94
N ALA A 61 21.55 -5.35 -7.61
CA ALA A 61 22.42 -5.86 -6.55
C ALA A 61 21.71 -5.94 -5.19
N ASP A 62 21.00 -4.89 -4.79
CA ASP A 62 20.28 -4.87 -3.51
C ASP A 62 19.13 -5.90 -3.46
N ILE A 63 18.46 -6.16 -4.60
CA ILE A 63 17.43 -7.21 -4.70
C ILE A 63 18.05 -8.60 -4.58
N ILE A 64 19.19 -8.83 -5.23
CA ILE A 64 19.92 -10.10 -5.15
C ILE A 64 20.40 -10.37 -3.71
N ASP A 65 20.91 -9.35 -3.02
CA ASP A 65 21.38 -9.47 -1.63
C ASP A 65 20.25 -9.65 -0.61
N LEU A 66 19.01 -9.34 -0.97
CA LEU A 66 17.85 -9.45 -0.09
C LEU A 66 17.22 -10.86 -0.04
N VAL A 67 17.46 -11.70 -1.06
CA VAL A 67 16.86 -13.04 -1.22
C VAL A 67 17.76 -14.12 -0.62
#